data_AF-A0A6B3FFI9-F1
#
_entry.id   AF-A0A6B3FFI9-F1
#
_cell.length_a   1.000
_cell.length_b   1.000
_cell.length_c   1.000
_cell.angle_alpha   90.00
_cell.angle_beta   90.00
_cell.angle_gamma   90.00
#
_symmetry.space_group_name_H-M   'P 1'
#
loop_
_entity.id
_entity.type
_entity.pdbx_description
1 polymer ?
#
loop_
_entity_poly.entity_id
_entity_poly.type
_entity_poly.pdbx_seq_one_letter_code
_entity_poly.pdbx_strand_id
1 'polypeptide(L)'
;IVSVVLGLVFALLLDRTFFGRGFVRTLLITPFLLVPVSAALLWKHALYNPEYGLFNGALTWFGELFGIESIAQPEWTSEMPL
;
A
#
# COMPACT_ATOMS: atom_id res chain seq x y z
N ILE A 1 -12.73 2.69 14.37
CA ILE A 1 -13.95 2.29 13.63
C ILE A 1 -13.60 1.66 12.28
N VAL A 2 -12.87 2.36 11.40
CA VAL A 2 -12.44 1.82 10.09
C VAL A 2 -11.70 0.48 10.20
N SER A 3 -10.76 0.35 11.15
CA SER A 3 -10.04 -0.90 11.41
C SER A 3 -10.95 -2.07 11.78
N VAL A 4 -12.01 -1.81 12.56
CA VAL A 4 -12.98 -2.82 12.97
C VAL A 4 -13.81 -3.29 11.78
N VAL A 5 -14.27 -2.35 10.95
CA VAL A 5 -15.05 -2.66 9.74
C VAL A 5 -14.21 -3.47 8.76
N LEU A 6 -12.96 -3.05 8.49
CA LEU A 6 -12.05 -3.78 7.62
C LEU A 6 -11.73 -5.18 8.16
N GLY A 7 -11.44 -5.29 9.46
CA GLY A 7 -11.19 -6.58 10.11
C GLY A 7 -12.37 -7.54 9.98
N LEU A 8 -13.60 -7.04 10.14
CA LEU A 8 -14.82 -7.83 9.97
C LEU A 8 -15.00 -8.32 8.53
N VAL A 9 -14.78 -7.45 7.53
CA VAL A 9 -14.85 -7.82 6.12
C VAL A 9 -13.83 -8.90 5.77
N PHE A 10 -12.57 -8.73 6.19
CA PHE A 10 -11.53 -9.73 5.96
C PHE A 10 -11.82 -11.06 6.67
N ALA A 11 -12.35 -11.02 7.90
CA ALA A 11 -12.72 -12.22 8.64
C ALA A 11 -13.81 -13.02 7.91
N LEU A 12 -14.88 -12.36 7.46
CA LEU A 12 -15.95 -13.00 6.68
C LEU A 12 -15.46 -13.56 5.35
N LEU A 13 -14.51 -12.87 4.70
CA LEU A 13 -13.92 -13.33 3.44
C LEU A 13 -13.04 -14.57 3.65
N LEU A 14 -12.26 -14.61 4.75
CA LEU A 14 -11.40 -15.75 5.08
C LEU A 14 -12.16 -16.99 5.59
N ASP A 15 -13.32 -16.77 6.23
CA ASP A 15 -14.16 -17.83 6.77
C ASP A 15 -14.72 -18.77 5.68
N ARG A 16 -14.91 -18.26 4.45
CA ARG A 16 -15.37 -19.03 3.28
C ARG A 16 -14.28 -19.94 2.72
N THR A 17 -14.59 -21.21 2.43
CA THR A 17 -13.62 -22.16 1.84
C THR A 17 -13.39 -21.83 0.37
N PHE A 18 -12.30 -21.13 0.06
CA PHE A 18 -11.90 -20.81 -1.32
C PHE A 18 -10.54 -21.44 -1.67
N PHE A 19 -10.34 -21.73 -2.95
CA PHE A 19 -9.07 -22.23 -3.48
C PHE A 19 -7.98 -21.15 -3.31
N GLY A 20 -6.91 -21.46 -2.56
CA GLY A 20 -5.85 -20.50 -2.23
C GLY A 20 -5.90 -19.89 -0.82
N ARG A 21 -6.81 -20.34 0.05
CA ARG A 21 -6.92 -19.88 1.45
C ARG A 21 -5.59 -19.90 2.22
N GLY A 22 -4.76 -20.92 2.02
CA GLY A 22 -3.44 -21.03 2.66
C GLY A 22 -2.50 -19.89 2.27
N PHE A 23 -2.50 -19.51 0.99
CA PHE A 23 -1.68 -18.41 0.48
C PHE A 23 -2.13 -17.06 1.06
N VAL A 24 -3.43 -16.78 1.06
CA VAL A 24 -4.00 -15.54 1.61
C VAL A 24 -3.70 -15.41 3.11
N ARG A 25 -3.82 -16.51 3.87
CA ARG A 25 -3.48 -16.52 5.30
C ARG A 25 -2.02 -16.18 5.54
N THR A 26 -1.10 -16.73 4.75
CA THR A 26 0.33 -16.41 4.84
C THR A 26 0.55 -14.93 4.55
N LEU A 27 0.00 -14.39 3.46
CA LEU A 27 0.13 -12.99 3.07
C LEU A 27 -0.35 -12.02 4.16
N LEU A 28 -1.44 -12.36 4.85
CA LEU A 28 -1.97 -11.56 5.96
C LEU A 28 -1.10 -11.63 7.22
N ILE A 29 -0.36 -12.72 7.43
CA ILE A 29 0.58 -12.87 8.56
C ILE A 29 1.94 -12.23 8.25
N THR A 30 2.39 -12.25 7.00
CA THR A 30 3.66 -11.67 6.53
C THR A 30 3.95 -10.26 7.04
N PRO A 31 3.03 -9.27 7.03
CA PRO A 31 3.35 -7.92 7.50
C PRO A 31 3.74 -7.87 8.99
N PHE A 32 3.30 -8.83 9.80
CA PHE A 32 3.67 -8.92 11.22
C PHE A 32 5.06 -9.55 11.43
N LEU A 33 5.59 -10.24 10.43
CA LEU A 33 6.94 -10.84 10.47
C LEU A 33 8.03 -9.82 10.12
N LEU A 34 7.67 -8.70 9.49
CA LEU A 34 8.61 -7.65 9.15
C LEU A 34 8.93 -6.81 10.40
N VAL A 35 10.21 -6.45 10.54
CA VAL A 35 10.64 -5.51 11.58
C VAL A 35 9.98 -4.16 11.32
N PRO A 36 9.31 -3.54 12.32
CA PRO A 36 8.54 -2.31 12.10
C PRO A 36 9.36 -1.16 11.50
N VAL A 37 10.64 -1.05 11.87
CA VAL A 37 11.57 -0.02 11.36
C VAL A 37 11.81 -0.19 9.85
N SER A 38 12.06 -1.43 9.39
CA SER A 38 12.26 -1.71 7.97
C SER A 38 10.98 -1.49 7.16
N ALA A 39 9.82 -1.85 7.72
CA ALA A 39 8.54 -1.55 7.10
C ALA A 39 8.37 -0.03 6.90
N ALA A 40 8.60 0.77 7.93
CA ALA A 40 8.49 2.23 7.85
C ALA A 40 9.43 2.83 6.78
N LEU A 41 10.68 2.36 6.69
CA LEU A 41 11.63 2.80 5.68
C LEU A 41 11.22 2.39 4.25
N LEU A 42 10.67 1.19 4.09
CA LEU A 42 10.11 0.74 2.80
C LEU A 42 8.99 1.65 2.34
N TRP A 43 8.03 1.98 3.22
CA TRP A 43 6.97 2.92 2.88
C TRP A 43 7.53 4.29 2.51
N LYS A 44 8.47 4.83 3.30
CA LYS A 44 9.07 6.14 3.04
C LYS A 44 9.83 6.21 1.71
N HIS A 45 10.71 5.23 1.44
CA HIS A 45 11.65 5.32 0.33
C HIS A 45 11.19 4.60 -0.94
N ALA A 46 10.49 3.48 -0.82
CA ALA A 46 10.04 2.73 -1.99
C ALA A 46 8.68 3.20 -2.50
N LEU A 47 7.77 3.57 -1.58
CA LEU A 47 6.40 3.92 -1.95
C LEU A 47 6.19 5.43 -2.07
N TYR A 48 6.55 6.20 -1.03
CA TYR A 48 6.25 7.63 -0.92
C TYR A 48 7.39 8.56 -1.34
N ASN A 49 8.46 8.05 -1.95
CA ASN A 49 9.52 8.92 -2.46
C ASN A 49 8.95 9.79 -3.60
N PRO A 50 9.05 11.12 -3.52
CA PRO A 50 8.50 12.01 -4.54
C PRO A 50 9.17 11.83 -5.91
N GLU A 51 10.46 11.49 -5.96
CA GLU A 51 11.23 11.39 -7.21
C GLU A 51 11.01 10.05 -7.96
N TYR A 52 10.98 8.92 -7.24
CA TYR A 52 10.95 7.58 -7.84
C TYR A 52 9.95 6.61 -7.17
N GLY A 53 9.08 7.12 -6.30
CA GLY A 53 8.18 6.28 -5.52
C GLY A 53 7.23 5.49 -6.42
N LEU A 54 7.08 4.19 -6.12
CA LEU A 54 6.14 3.33 -6.85
C LEU A 54 4.72 3.88 -6.82
N PHE A 55 4.32 4.57 -5.75
CA PHE A 55 2.99 5.16 -5.64
C PHE A 55 2.76 6.22 -6.71
N ASN A 56 3.76 7.08 -6.92
CA ASN A 56 3.72 8.17 -7.87
C ASN A 56 3.74 7.67 -9.32
N GLY A 57 4.61 6.69 -9.59
CA GLY A 57 4.65 5.99 -10.88
C GLY A 57 3.34 5.26 -11.19
N ALA A 58 2.76 4.55 -10.21
CA ALA A 58 1.48 3.87 -10.38
C ALA A 58 0.31 4.85 -10.58
N LEU A 59 0.32 5.98 -9.88
CA LEU A 59 -0.70 7.01 -10.02
C LEU A 59 -0.61 7.68 -11.39
N THR A 60 0.59 8.00 -11.86
CA THR A 60 0.83 8.57 -13.20
C THR A 60 0.41 7.58 -14.29
N TRP A 61 0.81 6.31 -14.20
CA TRP A 61 0.37 5.25 -15.12
C TRP A 61 -1.16 5.11 -15.15
N PHE A 62 -1.80 5.17 -13.99
CA PHE A 62 -3.25 5.15 -13.91
C PHE A 62 -3.87 6.42 -14.51
N GLY A 63 -3.32 7.61 -14.26
CA GLY A 63 -3.76 8.87 -14.86
C GLY A 63 -3.66 8.87 -16.38
N GLU A 64 -2.54 8.41 -16.92
CA GLU A 64 -2.32 8.23 -18.35
C GLU A 64 -3.35 7.30 -18.97
N LEU A 65 -3.71 6.21 -18.28
CA LEU A 65 -4.76 5.30 -18.72
C LEU A 65 -6.14 5.99 -18.84
N PHE A 66 -6.39 7.05 -18.07
CA PHE A 66 -7.62 7.86 -18.12
C PHE A 66 -7.44 9.21 -18.85
N GLY A 67 -6.32 9.43 -19.55
CA GLY A 67 -6.08 10.62 -20.38
C GLY A 67 -5.64 11.88 -19.62
N ILE A 68 -5.11 11.73 -18.41
CA ILE A 68 -4.58 12.82 -17.58
C ILE A 68 -3.05 12.87 -17.77
N GLU A 69 -2.58 13.76 -18.64
CA GLU A 69 -1.15 13.89 -18.99
C GLU A 69 -0.27 14.51 -17.88
N SER A 70 -0.87 15.15 -16.88
CA SER A 70 -0.15 15.73 -15.77
C SER A 70 -0.95 15.57 -14.48
N ILE A 71 -0.70 14.50 -13.75
CA ILE A 71 -1.03 14.48 -12.34
C ILE A 71 -0.02 15.40 -11.67
N ALA A 72 -0.45 16.59 -11.25
CA ALA A 72 0.34 17.44 -10.38
C ALA A 72 0.64 16.64 -9.11
N GLN A 73 1.86 16.12 -9.01
CA GLN A 73 2.30 15.26 -7.92
C GLN A 73 2.44 16.17 -6.69
N PRO A 74 1.55 16.08 -5.70
CA PRO A 74 1.67 16.91 -4.52
C PRO A 74 2.93 16.45 -3.79
N GLU A 75 3.87 17.34 -3.53
CA GLU A 75 5.09 17.01 -2.79
C GLU A 75 4.73 16.86 -1.30
N TRP A 76 4.23 15.67 -0.93
CA TRP A 76 3.77 15.37 0.43
C TRP A 76 4.92 15.39 1.47
N THR A 77 6.17 15.50 1.02
CA THR A 77 7.40 15.48 1.83
C THR A 77 8.07 16.84 2.02
N SER A 78 7.42 17.95 1.65
CA SER A 78 8.01 19.31 1.55
C SER A 78 8.50 19.99 2.84
N GLU A 79 8.66 19.32 4.00
CA GLU A 79 8.96 20.03 5.26
C GLU A 79 9.98 19.42 6.23
N MET A 80 10.72 18.36 5.91
CA MET A 80 11.80 17.91 6.83
C MET A 80 13.03 17.38 6.09
N PRO A 81 14.10 18.20 5.95
CA PRO A 81 15.41 17.67 5.62
C PRO A 81 15.94 16.98 6.89
N LEU A 82 16.03 15.66 6.85
CA LEU A 82 17.02 14.94 7.64
C LEU A 82 18.16 14.56 6.71
#